data_AF-A0A9K3JK80-F1
#
_entry.id   AF-A0A9K3JK80-F1
#
_cell.length_a   1.000
_cell.length_b   1.000
_cell.length_c   1.000
_cell.angle_alpha   90.00
_cell.angle_beta   90.00
_cell.angle_gamma   90.00
#
_symmetry.space_group_name_H-M   'P 1'
#
loop_
_entity.id
_entity.type
_entity.pdbx_description
1 polymer ?
#
loop_
_entity_poly.entity_id
_entity_poly.type
_entity_poly.pdbx_seq_one_letter_code
_entity_poly.pdbx_strand_id
1 'polypeptide(L)'
;MGRSPTAMALRNMNIYVEDVNCPFCSDGENMATIILNFVSSNRCANFFVISFRDLMEIHNHSGLNELEKFILHGIIIICCWCIWRSRNEFRFANIPAQVENIISEIKMVGFLWVRSRTKLKTLTWENWCSFVIM
;
A
#
# COMPACT_ATOMS: atom_id res chain seq x y z
N MET A 1 -20.47 9.90 -8.81
CA MET A 1 -19.21 10.57 -8.40
C MET A 1 -19.56 11.59 -7.33
N GLY A 2 -18.80 11.67 -6.22
CA GLY A 2 -19.07 12.64 -5.13
C GLY A 2 -19.06 12.10 -3.69
N ARG A 3 -18.54 10.89 -3.43
CA ARG A 3 -18.52 10.28 -2.07
C ARG A 3 -17.13 9.82 -1.62
N SER A 4 -16.05 10.36 -2.17
CA SER A 4 -14.74 10.06 -1.60
C SER A 4 -14.54 10.95 -0.37
N PRO A 5 -14.36 10.40 0.85
CA PRO A 5 -14.23 11.17 2.08
C PRO A 5 -12.82 11.79 2.18
N THR A 6 -12.43 12.57 1.17
CA THR A 6 -11.16 13.29 1.18
C THR A 6 -11.28 14.53 2.05
N ALA A 7 -10.16 14.99 2.61
CA ALA A 7 -10.11 16.24 3.37
C ALA A 7 -10.71 17.43 2.59
N MET A 8 -10.42 17.51 1.29
CA MET A 8 -11.00 18.50 0.39
C MET A 8 -12.53 18.34 0.26
N ALA A 9 -13.02 17.11 0.09
CA ALA A 9 -14.45 16.85 -0.01
C ALA A 9 -15.18 17.18 1.30
N LEU A 10 -14.61 16.83 2.45
CA LEU A 10 -15.14 17.18 3.77
C LEU A 10 -15.22 18.70 3.97
N ARG A 11 -14.15 19.43 3.60
CA ARG A 11 -14.14 20.90 3.64
C ARG A 11 -15.21 21.50 2.72
N ASN A 12 -15.39 20.95 1.52
CA ASN A 12 -16.44 21.36 0.58
C ASN A 12 -17.86 21.03 1.09
N MET A 13 -18.00 20.13 2.07
CA MET A 13 -19.24 19.81 2.77
C MET A 13 -19.42 20.62 4.06
N ASN A 14 -18.67 21.71 4.25
CA ASN A 14 -18.72 22.55 5.45
C ASN A 14 -18.31 21.83 6.76
N ILE A 15 -17.62 20.69 6.67
CA ILE A 15 -17.03 20.02 7.83
C ILE A 15 -15.68 20.68 8.10
N TYR A 16 -15.48 21.18 9.32
CA TYR A 16 -14.22 21.80 9.71
C TYR A 16 -13.07 20.81 9.60
N VAL A 17 -12.04 21.25 8.89
CA VAL A 17 -10.86 20.49 8.53
C VAL A 17 -9.69 21.47 8.66
N GLU A 18 -8.83 21.24 9.64
CA GLU A 18 -7.71 22.14 9.97
C GLU A 18 -6.70 22.24 8.82
N ASP A 19 -6.17 21.10 8.36
CA ASP A 19 -5.30 21.01 7.18
C ASP A 19 -5.90 20.09 6.12
N VAL A 20 -5.85 20.52 4.84
CA VAL A 20 -6.26 19.73 3.67
C VAL A 20 -5.09 19.05 2.97
N ASN A 21 -3.85 19.40 3.33
CA ASN A 21 -2.67 18.79 2.75
C ASN A 21 -2.56 17.32 3.14
N CYS A 22 -1.90 16.56 2.27
CA CYS A 22 -1.60 15.18 2.59
C CYS A 22 -0.43 15.15 3.58
N PRO A 23 -0.58 14.52 4.75
CA PRO A 23 0.49 14.50 5.76
C PRO A 23 1.75 13.76 5.30
N PHE A 24 1.65 12.96 4.23
CA PHE A 24 2.76 12.21 3.65
C PHE A 24 3.39 12.87 2.41
N CYS A 25 2.69 13.80 1.74
CA CYS A 25 3.24 14.40 0.50
C CYS A 25 4.19 15.57 0.79
N SER A 26 4.25 16.03 2.02
CA SER A 26 5.10 17.14 2.47
C SER A 26 6.58 16.75 2.58
N ASP A 27 6.88 15.45 2.75
CA ASP A 27 8.20 14.93 3.16
C ASP A 27 8.95 14.17 2.04
N GLY A 28 8.52 14.31 0.78
CA GLY A 28 9.23 13.75 -0.38
C GLY A 28 9.02 12.24 -0.60
N GLU A 29 8.65 11.47 0.43
CA GLU A 29 8.25 10.07 0.29
C GLU A 29 6.79 9.95 -0.15
N ASN A 30 6.54 10.13 -1.44
CA ASN A 30 5.22 9.92 -2.00
C ASN A 30 4.80 8.45 -1.84
N MET A 31 3.53 8.19 -1.52
CA MET A 31 2.91 6.84 -1.44
C MET A 31 3.40 5.85 -2.52
N ALA A 32 3.56 6.33 -3.75
CA ALA A 32 4.09 5.57 -4.85
C ALA A 32 5.51 5.04 -4.59
N THR A 33 6.40 5.81 -3.96
CA THR A 33 7.75 5.36 -3.56
C THR A 33 7.71 4.29 -2.48
N ILE A 34 6.83 4.37 -1.47
CA ILE A 34 6.70 3.30 -0.47
C ILE A 34 6.22 2.01 -1.12
N ILE A 35 5.22 2.08 -1.99
CA ILE A 35 4.69 0.91 -2.70
C ILE A 35 5.71 0.38 -3.72
N LEU A 36 6.38 1.26 -4.46
CA LEU A 36 7.42 0.89 -5.42
C LEU A 36 8.61 0.25 -4.73
N ASN A 37 9.11 0.81 -3.62
CA ASN A 37 10.18 0.22 -2.82
C ASN A 37 9.76 -1.15 -2.30
N PHE A 38 8.52 -1.29 -1.80
CA PHE A 38 8.00 -2.58 -1.39
C PHE A 38 7.93 -3.58 -2.55
N VAL A 39 7.56 -3.16 -3.76
CA VAL A 39 7.38 -4.04 -4.94
C VAL A 39 8.71 -4.35 -5.65
N SER A 40 9.62 -3.39 -5.76
CA SER A 40 10.92 -3.52 -6.45
C SER A 40 11.87 -4.45 -5.71
N SER A 41 11.80 -4.43 -4.37
CA SER A 41 12.35 -5.43 -3.45
C SER A 41 12.07 -6.88 -3.86
N ASN A 42 10.91 -7.14 -4.49
CA ASN A 42 10.45 -8.49 -4.83
C ASN A 42 10.87 -8.96 -6.24
N ARG A 43 12.06 -8.57 -6.74
CA ARG A 43 12.59 -8.94 -8.08
C ARG A 43 11.74 -8.51 -9.27
N CYS A 44 10.75 -7.65 -9.05
CA CYS A 44 9.99 -7.09 -10.14
C CYS A 44 10.78 -5.88 -10.68
N ALA A 45 10.94 -5.78 -11.99
CA ALA A 45 11.74 -4.75 -12.65
C ALA A 45 11.47 -3.33 -12.09
N ASN A 46 12.44 -2.42 -12.23
CA ASN A 46 12.26 -1.01 -11.89
C ASN A 46 11.04 -0.44 -12.66
N PHE A 47 9.88 -0.42 -12.00
CA PHE A 47 8.67 0.07 -12.62
C PHE A 47 8.59 1.59 -12.50
N PHE A 48 8.28 2.24 -13.61
CA PHE A 48 7.96 3.65 -13.63
C PHE A 48 6.44 3.80 -13.46
N VAL A 49 5.99 4.05 -12.22
CA VAL A 49 4.56 4.25 -11.92
C VAL A 49 4.26 5.74 -11.95
N ILE A 50 3.52 6.18 -12.97
CA ILE A 50 3.13 7.58 -13.16
C ILE A 50 1.75 7.84 -12.54
N SER A 51 0.90 6.82 -12.51
CA SER A 51 -0.47 6.90 -12.01
C SER A 51 -0.87 5.69 -11.18
N PHE A 52 -1.96 5.83 -10.42
CA PHE A 52 -2.57 4.71 -9.69
C PHE A 52 -3.02 3.58 -10.62
N ARG A 53 -3.40 3.90 -11.87
CA ARG A 53 -3.73 2.89 -12.87
C ARG A 53 -2.51 2.02 -13.20
N ASP A 54 -1.37 2.66 -13.44
CA ASP A 54 -0.12 1.95 -13.75
C ASP A 54 0.28 1.02 -12.59
N LEU A 55 0.08 1.49 -11.35
CA LEU A 55 0.29 0.68 -10.15
C LEU A 55 -0.63 -0.56 -10.13
N MET A 56 -1.91 -0.39 -10.43
CA MET A 56 -2.86 -1.51 -10.42
C MET A 56 -2.62 -2.50 -11.56
N GLU A 57 -2.03 -2.06 -12.67
CA GLU A 57 -1.75 -2.87 -13.86
C GLU A 57 -0.33 -3.47 -13.89
N ILE A 58 0.52 -3.14 -12.90
CA ILE A 58 1.92 -3.58 -12.84
C ILE A 58 2.07 -5.11 -12.92
N HIS A 59 1.15 -5.84 -12.29
CA HIS A 59 1.16 -7.29 -12.25
C HIS A 59 1.03 -7.91 -13.64
N ASN A 60 0.33 -7.25 -14.58
CA ASN A 60 0.18 -7.73 -15.95
C ASN A 60 1.48 -7.64 -16.77
N HIS A 61 2.39 -6.75 -16.38
CA HIS A 61 3.64 -6.46 -17.09
C HIS A 61 4.88 -7.03 -16.39
N SER A 62 4.68 -7.83 -15.34
CA SER A 62 5.73 -8.31 -14.45
C SER A 62 6.48 -9.56 -14.93
N GLY A 63 5.98 -10.24 -15.97
CA GLY A 63 6.52 -11.53 -16.43
C GLY A 63 6.30 -12.70 -15.45
N LEU A 64 5.58 -12.47 -14.35
CA LEU A 64 5.30 -13.45 -13.31
C LEU A 64 4.27 -14.50 -13.76
N ASN A 65 4.20 -15.63 -13.05
CA ASN A 65 3.13 -16.61 -13.26
C ASN A 65 1.78 -16.11 -12.66
N GLU A 66 0.68 -16.77 -13.01
CA GLU A 66 -0.67 -16.32 -12.60
C GLU A 66 -0.87 -16.25 -11.08
N LEU A 67 -0.27 -17.17 -10.32
CA LEU A 67 -0.35 -17.14 -8.85
C LEU A 67 0.43 -15.96 -8.27
N GLU A 68 1.63 -15.72 -8.77
CA GLU A 68 2.48 -14.61 -8.36
C GLU A 68 1.85 -13.26 -8.74
N LYS A 69 1.24 -13.14 -9.93
CA LYS A 69 0.46 -11.96 -10.32
C LYS A 69 -0.70 -11.69 -9.38
N PHE A 70 -1.45 -12.73 -9.02
CA PHE A 70 -2.55 -12.63 -8.07
C PHE A 70 -2.07 -12.15 -6.70
N ILE A 71 -0.95 -12.70 -6.21
CA ILE A 71 -0.34 -12.28 -4.94
C ILE A 71 0.13 -10.83 -5.02
N LEU A 72 0.88 -10.46 -6.06
CA LEU A 72 1.38 -9.10 -6.27
C LEU A 72 0.23 -8.08 -6.29
N HIS A 73 -0.82 -8.35 -7.05
CA HIS A 73 -2.00 -7.49 -7.10
C HIS A 73 -2.67 -7.34 -5.73
N GLY A 74 -2.83 -8.45 -5.00
CA GLY A 74 -3.37 -8.44 -3.63
C GLY A 74 -2.52 -7.59 -2.67
N ILE A 75 -1.20 -7.71 -2.76
CA ILE A 75 -0.27 -6.91 -1.96
C ILE A 75 -0.36 -5.42 -2.29
N ILE A 76 -0.46 -5.04 -3.56
CA ILE A 76 -0.65 -3.64 -3.96
C ILE A 76 -1.91 -3.05 -3.31
N ILE A 77 -3.02 -3.80 -3.31
CA ILE A 77 -4.26 -3.39 -2.66
C ILE A 77 -4.07 -3.24 -1.15
N ILE A 78 -3.38 -4.18 -0.50
CA ILE A 78 -3.08 -4.13 0.94
C ILE A 78 -2.22 -2.91 1.28
N CYS A 79 -1.20 -2.61 0.48
CA CYS A 79 -0.39 -1.40 0.65
C CYS A 79 -1.26 -0.14 0.58
N CYS A 80 -2.13 -0.04 -0.44
CA CYS A 80 -3.05 1.09 -0.58
C CYS A 80 -3.98 1.22 0.64
N TRP A 81 -4.47 0.10 1.17
CA TRP A 81 -5.33 0.08 2.35
C TRP A 81 -4.59 0.50 3.62
N CYS A 82 -3.40 -0.03 3.89
CA CYS A 82 -2.59 0.34 5.07
C CYS A 82 -2.24 1.82 5.05
N ILE A 83 -1.87 2.35 3.88
CA ILE A 83 -1.56 3.78 3.74
C ILE A 83 -2.82 4.63 3.91
N TRP A 84 -3.95 4.23 3.32
CA TRP A 84 -5.22 4.91 3.56
C TRP A 84 -5.56 4.92 5.06
N ARG A 85 -5.41 3.78 5.75
CA ARG A 85 -5.68 3.67 7.18
C ARG A 85 -4.78 4.59 7.99
N SER A 86 -3.47 4.55 7.76
CA SER A 86 -2.49 5.40 8.46
C SER A 86 -2.77 6.90 8.24
N ARG A 87 -3.19 7.30 7.03
CA ARG A 87 -3.67 8.68 6.77
C ARG A 87 -4.86 9.07 7.63
N ASN A 88 -5.80 8.15 7.84
CA ASN A 88 -6.98 8.41 8.65
C ASN A 88 -6.63 8.46 10.14
N GLU A 89 -5.75 7.58 10.62
CA GLU A 89 -5.30 7.56 12.02
C GLU A 89 -4.53 8.84 12.37
N PHE A 90 -3.60 9.28 11.52
CA PHE A 90 -2.93 10.57 11.68
C PHE A 90 -3.92 11.71 11.76
N ARG A 91 -4.91 11.71 10.88
CA ARG A 91 -5.85 12.82 10.74
C ARG A 91 -6.91 12.91 11.83
N PHE A 92 -7.48 11.77 12.21
CA PHE A 92 -8.65 11.71 13.10
C PHE A 92 -8.30 11.29 14.52
N ALA A 93 -7.11 10.74 14.74
CA ALA A 93 -6.64 10.32 16.06
C ALA A 93 -5.29 10.96 16.46
N ASN A 94 -4.70 11.82 15.61
CA ASN A 94 -3.38 12.43 15.84
C ASN A 94 -2.27 11.38 16.12
N ILE A 95 -2.42 10.17 15.57
CA ILE A 95 -1.41 9.11 15.70
C ILE A 95 -0.34 9.36 14.64
N PRO A 96 0.93 9.62 15.01
CA PRO A 96 1.98 9.88 14.05
C PRO A 96 2.16 8.67 13.13
N ALA A 97 2.25 8.93 11.83
CA ALA A 97 2.49 7.88 10.87
C ALA A 97 4.00 7.62 10.75
N GLN A 98 4.39 6.37 11.00
CA GLN A 98 5.76 5.89 10.83
C GLN A 98 5.79 4.87 9.70
N VAL A 99 6.72 5.04 8.76
CA VAL A 99 6.85 4.17 7.58
C VAL A 99 7.11 2.73 8.00
N GLU A 100 7.87 2.53 9.08
CA GLU A 100 8.18 1.21 9.65
C GLU A 100 6.91 0.48 10.12
N ASN A 101 6.00 1.20 10.75
CA ASN A 101 4.72 0.64 11.22
C ASN A 101 3.83 0.26 10.04
N ILE A 102 3.77 1.10 9.00
CA ILE A 102 3.02 0.81 7.78
C ILE A 102 3.59 -0.44 7.09
N ILE A 103 4.92 -0.55 6.94
CA ILE A 103 5.58 -1.72 6.35
C ILE A 103 5.31 -2.98 7.18
N SER A 104 5.38 -2.88 8.52
CA SER A 104 5.07 -3.99 9.43
C SER A 104 3.63 -4.47 9.24
N GLU A 105 2.67 -3.54 9.16
CA GLU A 105 1.25 -3.87 8.95
C GLU A 105 1.02 -4.53 7.58
N ILE A 106 1.64 -4.00 6.51
CA ILE A 106 1.58 -4.61 5.17
C ILE A 106 2.09 -6.05 5.21
N LYS A 107 3.22 -6.32 5.89
CA LYS A 107 3.77 -7.67 6.03
C LYS A 107 2.79 -8.59 6.76
N MET A 108 2.26 -8.16 7.90
CA MET A 108 1.34 -8.97 8.70
C MET A 108 0.04 -9.28 7.96
N VAL A 109 -0.61 -8.26 7.42
CA VAL A 109 -1.89 -8.39 6.69
C VAL A 109 -1.68 -9.16 5.39
N GLY A 110 -0.59 -8.89 4.67
CA GLY A 110 -0.19 -9.60 3.45
C GLY A 110 0.00 -11.09 3.69
N PHE A 111 0.76 -11.46 4.72
CA PHE A 111 0.97 -12.87 5.09
C PHE A 111 -0.34 -13.59 5.40
N LEU A 112 -1.18 -12.97 6.24
CA LEU A 112 -2.46 -13.54 6.62
C LEU A 112 -3.39 -13.70 5.40
N TRP A 113 -3.41 -12.70 4.53
CA TRP A 113 -4.20 -12.72 3.30
C TRP A 113 -3.72 -13.81 2.34
N VAL A 114 -2.41 -13.91 2.06
CA VAL A 114 -1.87 -14.93 1.16
C VAL A 114 -2.14 -16.33 1.71
N ARG A 115 -1.94 -16.56 3.01
CA ARG A 115 -2.22 -17.87 3.64
C ARG A 115 -3.68 -18.25 3.64
N SER A 116 -4.59 -17.27 3.75
CA SER A 116 -6.03 -17.54 3.76
C SER A 116 -6.62 -17.68 2.35
N ARG A 117 -6.02 -17.06 1.34
CA ARG A 117 -6.56 -17.00 -0.03
C ARG A 117 -5.85 -17.90 -1.04
N THR A 118 -4.67 -18.41 -0.74
CA THR A 118 -3.90 -19.28 -1.65
C THR A 118 -3.68 -20.67 -1.06
N LYS A 119 -3.27 -21.62 -1.91
CA LYS A 119 -2.91 -22.99 -1.48
C LYS A 119 -1.44 -23.10 -1.04
N LEU A 120 -0.73 -21.98 -0.85
CA LEU A 120 0.68 -21.94 -0.45
C LEU A 120 0.86 -22.31 1.03
N LYS A 121 0.64 -23.59 1.35
CA LYS A 121 0.75 -24.12 2.73
C LYS A 121 2.18 -24.10 3.26
N THR A 122 3.18 -24.03 2.38
CA THR A 122 4.62 -24.01 2.72
C THR A 122 5.15 -22.60 2.99
N LEU A 123 4.34 -21.56 2.80
CA LEU A 123 4.74 -20.18 3.08
C LEU A 123 4.86 -19.97 4.60
N THR A 124 6.08 -19.83 5.09
CA THR A 124 6.38 -19.47 6.49
C THR A 124 6.50 -17.97 6.65
N TRP A 125 6.40 -17.49 7.89
CA TRP A 125 6.58 -16.07 8.20
C TRP A 125 8.00 -15.62 7.90
N GLU A 126 9.01 -16.44 8.19
CA GLU A 126 10.41 -16.12 7.89
C GLU A 126 10.63 -15.94 6.39
N ASN A 127 10.11 -16.87 5.58
CA ASN A 127 10.22 -16.79 4.12
C ASN A 127 9.49 -15.55 3.59
N TRP A 128 8.29 -15.24 4.12
CA TRP A 128 7.53 -14.05 3.76
C TRP A 128 8.30 -12.76 4.08
N CYS A 129 8.82 -12.64 5.30
CA CYS A 129 9.60 -11.46 5.69
C CYS A 129 10.89 -11.34 4.87
N SER A 130 11.57 -12.45 4.53
CA SER A 130 12.76 -12.41 3.68
C SER A 130 12.45 -12.00 2.24
N PHE A 131 11.29 -12.40 1.70
CA PHE A 131 10.85 -12.04 0.36
C PHE A 131 10.62 -10.52 0.26
N VAL A 132 10.06 -9.94 1.33
CA VAL A 132 9.70 -8.51 1.42
C VAL A 132 10.86 -7.60 1.89
N ILE A 133 11.92 -8.13 2.51
CA ILE A 133 13.06 -7.35 3.05
C ILE A 133 14.27 -7.29 2.09
N MET A 134 14.28 -8.05 0.99
CA MET A 134 15.32 -7.92 -0.04
C MET A 134 15.09 -6.73 -0.95
#